data_AF-A0AAN4YG86-F1
#
_entry.id   AF-A0AAN4YG86-F1
#
_cell.length_a   1.000
_cell.length_b   1.000
_cell.length_c   1.000
_cell.angle_alpha   90.00
_cell.angle_beta   90.00
_cell.angle_gamma   90.00
#
_symmetry.space_group_name_H-M   'P 1'
#
loop_
_entity.id
_entity.type
_entity.pdbx_description
1 polymer ?
#
loop_
_entity_poly.entity_id
_entity_poly.type
_entity_poly.pdbx_seq_one_letter_code
_entity_poly.pdbx_strand_id
1 'polypeptide(L)'
;MAFARAVTIAVRYTTVRRQFRDRDDLKGPEVAVLDGLAHMHSLSSGLKSFCTDLVADGIETCRRALGGHGYGGASGFIRLSPDYLSRVTVEGDNWMITQQVAAYLIKRMHAAVANIDSATGNETEDLYKEFLRANRVESI
;
A
#
# COMPACT_ATOMS: atom_id res chain seq x y z
N MET A 1 -11.55 17.61 -21.92
CA MET A 1 -11.57 18.54 -20.76
C MET A 1 -12.03 17.92 -19.44
N ALA A 2 -12.75 16.78 -19.41
CA ALA A 2 -13.18 16.14 -18.17
C ALA A 2 -12.03 15.53 -17.33
N PHE A 3 -11.01 14.96 -17.98
CA PHE A 3 -9.88 14.34 -17.29
C PHE A 3 -9.04 15.35 -16.48
N ALA A 4 -8.79 16.53 -17.05
CA ALA A 4 -8.09 17.61 -16.36
C ALA A 4 -8.83 18.06 -15.09
N ARG A 5 -10.17 18.18 -15.15
CA ARG A 5 -10.98 18.58 -13.99
C ARG A 5 -11.05 17.47 -12.94
N ALA A 6 -11.10 16.20 -13.33
CA ALA A 6 -11.04 15.06 -12.42
C ALA A 6 -9.69 14.99 -11.68
N VAL A 7 -8.58 15.20 -12.39
CA VAL A 7 -7.24 15.30 -11.80
C VAL A 7 -7.14 16.50 -10.88
N THR A 8 -7.66 17.68 -11.25
CA THR A 8 -7.66 18.86 -10.38
C THR A 8 -8.48 18.63 -9.11
N ILE A 9 -9.65 17.98 -9.20
CA ILE A 9 -10.47 17.66 -8.03
C ILE A 9 -9.76 16.64 -7.15
N ALA A 10 -9.16 15.59 -7.73
CA ALA A 10 -8.42 14.59 -6.98
C ALA A 10 -7.21 15.20 -6.25
N VAL A 11 -6.41 16.02 -6.94
CA VAL A 11 -5.26 16.74 -6.35
C VAL A 11 -5.71 17.72 -5.27
N ARG A 12 -6.81 18.44 -5.49
CA ARG A 12 -7.34 19.38 -4.48
C ARG A 12 -7.97 18.67 -3.28
N TYR A 13 -8.52 17.48 -3.50
CA TYR A 13 -9.08 16.66 -2.43
C TYR A 13 -7.98 16.02 -1.58
N THR A 14 -6.87 15.58 -2.18
CA THR A 14 -5.71 15.05 -1.43
C THR A 14 -4.97 16.14 -0.65
N THR A 15 -4.87 17.37 -1.17
CA THR A 15 -4.26 18.49 -0.43
C THR A 15 -5.12 18.97 0.75
N VAL A 16 -6.45 19.00 0.60
CA VAL A 16 -7.37 19.44 1.67
C VAL A 16 -7.51 18.41 2.80
N ARG A 17 -7.38 17.10 2.51
CA ARG A 17 -7.50 16.02 3.51
C ARG A 17 -6.28 15.86 4.42
N ARG A 18 -5.26 16.73 4.37
CA ARG A 18 -4.04 16.63 5.21
C ARG A 18 -3.32 15.27 5.12
N GLN A 19 -3.41 14.56 3.98
CA GLN A 19 -2.63 13.32 3.79
C GLN A 19 -1.12 13.60 3.70
N PHE A 20 -0.75 14.85 3.39
CA PHE A 20 0.62 15.34 3.50
C PHE A 20 0.60 16.50 4.48
N ARG A 21 1.49 16.46 5.47
CA ARG A 21 1.76 17.60 6.37
C ARG A 21 2.17 18.79 5.49
N ASP A 22 1.63 19.96 5.79
CA ASP A 22 1.88 21.17 5.00
C ASP A 22 3.40 21.41 4.91
N ARG A 23 3.94 21.46 3.68
CA ARG A 23 5.40 21.62 3.48
C ARG A 23 5.88 22.98 3.98
N ASP A 24 4.97 23.94 4.12
CA ASP A 24 5.26 25.31 4.59
C ASP A 24 5.10 25.47 6.11
N ASP A 25 4.74 24.40 6.84
CA ASP A 25 4.82 24.37 8.32
C ASP A 25 6.27 24.19 8.77
N LEU A 26 7.03 25.28 8.73
CA LEU A 26 8.43 25.42 9.17
C LEU A 26 8.71 25.00 10.63
N LYS A 27 7.70 24.54 11.38
CA LYS A 27 7.81 24.04 12.76
C LYS A 27 7.80 22.52 12.89
N GLY A 28 7.55 21.76 11.82
CA GLY A 28 7.67 20.30 11.84
C GLY A 28 9.13 19.83 11.70
N PRO A 29 9.51 18.66 12.26
CA PRO A 29 10.78 18.05 11.89
C PRO A 29 10.78 17.84 10.36
N GLU A 30 11.81 18.34 9.68
CA GLU A 30 11.99 18.16 8.25
C GLU A 30 12.03 16.66 7.96
N VAL A 31 10.89 16.10 7.50
CA VAL A 31 10.84 14.71 7.06
C VAL A 31 11.75 14.64 5.86
N ALA A 32 12.89 13.95 6.01
CA ALA A 32 13.85 13.78 4.93
C ALA A 32 13.07 13.29 3.69
N VAL A 33 13.03 14.11 2.63
CA VAL A 33 12.15 13.90 1.47
C VAL A 33 12.34 12.49 0.88
N LEU A 34 13.56 11.97 0.96
CA LEU A 34 13.92 10.61 0.52
C LEU A 34 13.27 9.50 1.36
N ASP A 35 13.17 9.69 2.68
CA ASP A 35 12.50 8.72 3.57
C ASP A 35 10.99 8.72 3.35
N GLY A 36 10.40 9.90 3.14
CA GLY A 36 8.99 10.04 2.75
C GLY A 36 8.69 9.39 1.40
N LEU A 37 9.56 9.55 0.39
CA LEU A 37 9.41 8.90 -0.91
C LEU A 37 9.52 7.37 -0.80
N ALA A 38 10.47 6.85 -0.02
CA ALA A 38 10.62 5.42 0.19
C ALA A 38 9.39 4.81 0.89
N HIS A 39 8.86 5.52 1.90
CA HIS A 39 7.64 5.12 2.60
C HIS A 39 6.42 5.08 1.67
N MET A 40 6.21 6.15 0.90
CA MET A 40 5.10 6.23 -0.07
C MET A 40 5.21 5.17 -1.17
N HIS A 41 6.40 4.94 -1.70
CA HIS A 41 6.64 3.88 -2.69
C HIS A 41 6.35 2.49 -2.12
N SER A 42 6.80 2.20 -0.90
CA SER A 42 6.51 0.92 -0.24
C SER A 42 5.01 0.72 -0.03
N LEU A 43 4.29 1.71 0.53
CA LEU A 43 2.85 1.61 0.76
C LEU A 43 2.05 1.46 -0.54
N SER A 44 2.36 2.25 -1.56
CA SER A 44 1.69 2.17 -2.86
C SER A 44 1.95 0.84 -3.57
N SER A 45 3.18 0.32 -3.49
CA SER A 45 3.54 -0.98 -4.08
C SER A 45 2.81 -2.13 -3.40
N GLY A 46 2.71 -2.11 -2.07
CA GLY A 46 1.99 -3.13 -1.30
C GLY A 46 0.48 -3.07 -1.51
N LEU A 47 -0.07 -1.86 -1.58
CA LEU A 47 -1.49 -1.67 -1.87
C LEU A 47 -1.84 -2.14 -3.27
N LYS A 48 -0.97 -1.88 -4.25
CA LYS A 48 -1.15 -2.32 -5.62
C LYS A 48 -1.18 -3.84 -5.69
N SER A 49 -0.19 -4.55 -5.14
CA SER A 49 -0.20 -6.02 -5.17
C SER A 49 -1.40 -6.61 -4.46
N PHE A 50 -1.68 -6.13 -3.25
CA PHE A 50 -2.81 -6.61 -2.46
C PHE A 50 -4.15 -6.41 -3.19
N CYS A 51 -4.42 -5.22 -3.71
CA CYS A 51 -5.69 -4.93 -4.38
C CYS A 51 -5.84 -5.71 -5.70
N THR A 52 -4.76 -5.87 -6.47
CA THR A 52 -4.85 -6.60 -7.74
C THR A 52 -5.01 -8.10 -7.53
N ASP A 53 -4.34 -8.69 -6.53
CA ASP A 53 -4.57 -10.11 -6.17
C ASP A 53 -6.00 -10.31 -5.66
N LEU A 54 -6.46 -9.46 -4.74
CA LEU A 54 -7.81 -9.55 -4.18
C LEU A 54 -8.90 -9.49 -5.26
N VAL A 55 -8.76 -8.61 -6.25
CA VAL A 55 -9.74 -8.49 -7.33
C VAL A 55 -9.64 -9.68 -8.29
N ALA A 56 -8.44 -10.16 -8.61
CA ALA A 56 -8.27 -11.35 -9.45
C ALA A 56 -8.94 -12.58 -8.83
N ASP A 57 -8.71 -12.80 -7.53
CA ASP A 57 -9.34 -13.88 -6.76
C ASP A 57 -10.85 -13.66 -6.60
N GLY A 58 -11.27 -12.42 -6.40
CA GLY A 58 -12.67 -12.03 -6.30
C GLY A 58 -13.46 -12.30 -7.57
N ILE A 59 -12.87 -12.02 -8.75
CA ILE A 59 -13.47 -12.33 -10.06
C ILE A 59 -13.69 -13.85 -10.19
N GLU A 60 -12.69 -14.64 -9.85
CA GLU A 60 -12.78 -16.10 -9.96
C GLU A 60 -13.75 -16.69 -8.92
N THR A 61 -13.79 -16.12 -7.72
CA THR A 61 -14.75 -16.49 -6.67
C THR A 61 -16.19 -16.21 -7.12
N CYS A 62 -16.46 -15.02 -7.67
CA CYS A 62 -17.77 -14.69 -8.23
C CYS A 62 -18.17 -15.63 -9.36
N ARG A 63 -17.23 -15.95 -10.26
CA ARG A 63 -17.47 -16.87 -11.37
C ARG A 63 -17.85 -18.27 -10.88
N ARG A 64 -17.14 -18.79 -9.87
CA ARG A 64 -17.42 -20.08 -9.24
C ARG A 64 -18.75 -20.10 -8.50
N ALA A 65 -19.14 -18.99 -7.88
CA ALA A 65 -20.42 -18.86 -7.19
C ALA A 65 -21.63 -19.03 -8.13
N LEU A 66 -21.47 -18.75 -9.43
CA LEU A 66 -22.49 -19.01 -10.46
C LEU A 66 -22.55 -20.47 -10.93
N GLY A 67 -21.69 -21.35 -10.42
CA GLY A 67 -21.59 -22.74 -10.87
C GLY A 67 -21.29 -22.84 -12.37
N GLY A 68 -21.92 -23.80 -13.06
CA GLY A 68 -21.75 -24.00 -14.51
C GLY A 68 -22.14 -22.77 -15.35
N HIS A 69 -23.09 -21.96 -14.88
CA HIS A 69 -23.51 -20.74 -15.59
C HIS A 69 -22.42 -19.66 -15.61
N GLY A 70 -21.46 -19.71 -14.68
CA GLY A 70 -20.27 -18.85 -14.71
C GLY A 70 -19.33 -19.12 -15.89
N TYR A 71 -19.48 -20.26 -16.58
CA TYR A 71 -18.82 -20.55 -17.86
C TYR A 71 -19.68 -20.19 -19.09
N GLY A 72 -20.87 -19.64 -18.90
CA GLY A 72 -21.66 -19.06 -19.98
C GLY A 72 -21.11 -17.68 -20.36
N GLY A 73 -21.03 -17.38 -21.66
CA GLY A 73 -20.59 -16.05 -22.13
C GLY A 73 -21.45 -14.88 -21.61
N ALA A 74 -22.71 -15.15 -21.25
CA ALA A 74 -23.62 -14.18 -20.64
C ALA A 74 -23.20 -13.75 -19.21
N SER A 75 -22.36 -14.53 -18.52
CA SER A 75 -21.88 -14.17 -17.17
C SER A 75 -20.84 -13.03 -17.18
N GLY A 76 -20.20 -12.77 -18.33
CA GLY A 76 -19.15 -11.75 -18.47
C GLY A 76 -17.80 -12.10 -17.82
N PHE A 77 -17.76 -13.04 -16.87
CA PHE A 77 -16.55 -13.36 -16.08
C PHE A 77 -15.45 -14.05 -16.89
N ILE A 78 -15.80 -14.86 -17.91
CA ILE A 78 -14.81 -15.53 -18.78
C ILE A 78 -13.95 -14.52 -19.52
N ARG A 79 -14.53 -13.39 -19.93
CA ARG A 79 -13.78 -12.33 -20.61
C ARG A 79 -13.08 -11.42 -19.60
N LEU A 80 -13.74 -11.11 -18.49
CA LEU A 80 -13.20 -10.22 -17.47
C LEU A 80 -11.93 -10.78 -16.79
N SER A 81 -11.88 -12.08 -16.52
CA SER A 81 -10.75 -12.73 -15.84
C SER A 81 -9.41 -12.55 -16.56
N PRO A 82 -9.24 -12.94 -17.85
CA PRO A 82 -7.99 -12.74 -18.56
C PRO A 82 -7.65 -11.26 -18.79
N ASP A 83 -8.65 -10.40 -19.00
CA ASP A 83 -8.42 -8.96 -19.13
C ASP A 83 -7.82 -8.36 -17.84
N TYR A 84 -8.28 -8.83 -16.67
CA TYR A 84 -7.81 -8.35 -15.38
C TYR A 84 -6.47 -8.96 -14.95
N LEU A 85 -6.17 -10.22 -15.30
CA LEU A 85 -4.91 -10.89 -14.90
C LEU A 85 -3.64 -10.13 -15.33
N SER A 86 -3.73 -9.32 -16.39
CA SER A 86 -2.66 -8.39 -16.77
C SER A 86 -2.27 -7.42 -15.64
N ARG A 87 -3.22 -6.98 -14.80
CA ARG A 87 -3.01 -6.01 -13.71
C ARG A 87 -2.11 -6.51 -12.59
N VAL A 88 -2.01 -7.83 -12.43
CA VAL A 88 -1.13 -8.51 -11.44
C VAL A 88 0.34 -8.47 -11.88
N THR A 89 0.61 -8.28 -13.18
CA THR A 89 1.96 -8.37 -13.76
C THR A 89 2.49 -7.03 -14.28
N VAL A 90 1.63 -6.19 -14.89
CA VAL A 90 2.03 -4.88 -15.40
C VAL A 90 2.38 -3.93 -14.26
N GLU A 91 3.27 -2.96 -14.50
CA GLU A 91 3.71 -1.98 -13.49
C GLU A 91 4.39 -2.63 -12.26
N GLY A 92 5.01 -3.79 -12.47
CA GLY A 92 5.72 -4.56 -11.46
C GLY A 92 4.95 -5.81 -11.05
N ASP A 93 5.53 -6.98 -11.25
CA ASP A 93 4.90 -8.24 -10.84
C ASP A 93 4.61 -8.27 -9.34
N ASN A 94 3.42 -8.76 -8.97
CA ASN A 94 2.97 -8.79 -7.57
C ASN A 94 3.93 -9.56 -6.64
N TRP A 95 4.53 -10.65 -7.11
CA TRP A 95 5.54 -11.37 -6.32
C TRP A 95 6.78 -10.52 -6.11
N MET A 96 7.23 -9.80 -7.14
CA MET A 96 8.40 -8.95 -7.08
C MET A 96 8.18 -7.72 -6.17
N ILE A 97 7.10 -6.95 -6.38
CA ILE A 97 6.89 -5.70 -5.63
C ILE A 97 6.56 -5.96 -4.17
N THR A 98 5.90 -7.07 -3.85
CA THR A 98 5.66 -7.47 -2.45
C THR A 98 6.98 -7.75 -1.72
N GLN A 99 8.00 -8.27 -2.41
CA GLN A 99 9.35 -8.42 -1.84
C GLN A 99 10.03 -7.06 -1.61
N GLN A 100 9.81 -6.07 -2.47
CA GLN A 100 10.33 -4.70 -2.26
C GLN A 100 9.72 -4.06 -1.01
N VAL A 101 8.42 -4.30 -0.77
CA VAL A 101 7.74 -3.88 0.46
C VAL A 101 8.31 -4.60 1.68
N ALA A 102 8.46 -5.93 1.61
CA ALA A 102 9.04 -6.71 2.70
C ALA A 102 10.45 -6.24 3.07
N ALA A 103 11.32 -6.01 2.08
CA ALA A 103 12.67 -5.49 2.31
C ALA A 103 12.66 -4.11 2.99
N TYR A 104 11.75 -3.22 2.59
CA TYR A 104 11.56 -1.93 3.26
C TYR A 104 11.15 -2.10 4.72
N LEU A 105 10.13 -2.93 5.00
CA LEU A 105 9.64 -3.18 6.36
C LEU A 105 10.73 -3.75 7.26
N ILE A 106 11.49 -4.75 6.77
CA ILE A 106 12.62 -5.35 7.50
C ILE A 106 13.67 -4.28 7.84
N LYS A 107 14.03 -3.43 6.87
CA LYS A 107 15.01 -2.36 7.09
C LYS A 107 14.54 -1.36 8.16
N ARG A 108 13.26 -0.98 8.14
CA ARG A 108 12.67 -0.07 9.15
C ARG A 108 12.60 -0.73 10.53
N MET A 109 12.26 -2.01 10.59
CA MET A 109 12.26 -2.78 11.85
C MET A 109 13.66 -2.88 12.45
N HIS A 110 14.69 -3.18 11.64
CA HIS A 110 16.08 -3.20 12.10
C HIS A 110 16.51 -1.84 12.67
N ALA A 111 16.13 -0.73 12.03
CA ALA A 111 16.42 0.61 12.53
C ALA A 111 15.70 0.92 13.86
N ALA A 112 14.46 0.45 14.02
CA ALA A 112 13.69 0.58 15.25
C ALA A 112 14.29 -0.23 16.41
N VAL A 113 14.73 -1.46 16.15
CA VAL A 113 15.40 -2.32 17.14
C VAL A 113 16.73 -1.73 17.61
N ALA A 114 17.48 -1.09 16.71
CA ALA A 114 18.73 -0.43 17.08
C ALA A 114 18.53 0.82 17.97
N ASN A 115 17.35 1.45 17.90
CA ASN A 115 17.08 2.74 18.56
C ASN A 115 15.73 2.73 19.31
N ILE A 116 15.53 1.79 20.23
CA ILE A 116 14.25 1.56 20.95
C ILE A 116 13.86 2.76 21.84
N ASP A 117 14.85 3.44 22.44
CA ASP A 117 14.63 4.47 23.45
C ASP A 117 14.65 5.90 22.88
N SER A 118 15.01 6.08 21.60
CA SER A 118 14.98 7.40 20.97
C SER A 118 13.55 7.78 20.55
N ALA A 119 13.18 9.05 20.70
CA ALA A 119 11.99 9.59 20.06
C ALA A 119 12.30 9.79 18.56
N THR A 120 11.65 9.03 17.67
CA THR A 120 11.73 9.30 16.23
C THR A 120 10.55 10.18 15.84
N GLY A 121 10.73 11.14 14.92
CA GLY A 121 9.63 11.94 14.37
C GLY A 121 8.76 11.25 13.31
N ASN A 122 8.84 9.92 13.17
CA ASN A 122 8.16 9.15 12.13
C ASN A 122 7.12 8.20 12.74
N GLU A 123 5.84 8.41 12.41
CA GLU A 123 4.68 7.66 12.92
C GLU A 123 4.85 6.12 12.82
N THR A 124 5.41 5.63 11.71
CA THR A 124 5.61 4.19 11.51
C THR A 124 6.69 3.60 12.42
N GLU A 125 7.74 4.37 12.73
CA GLU A 125 8.77 3.94 13.67
C GLU A 125 8.26 3.90 15.10
N ASP A 126 7.39 4.84 15.46
CA ASP A 126 6.76 4.86 16.77
C ASP A 126 5.88 3.61 16.98
N LEU A 127 5.11 3.22 15.97
CA LEU A 127 4.33 1.97 15.98
C LEU A 127 5.22 0.73 16.14
N TYR A 128 6.36 0.65 15.44
CA TYR A 128 7.29 -0.47 15.61
C TYR A 128 7.89 -0.50 17.02
N LYS A 129 8.25 0.65 17.58
CA LYS A 129 8.79 0.73 18.94
C LYS A 129 7.73 0.37 19.98
N GLU A 130 6.48 0.80 19.79
CA GLU A 130 5.35 0.39 20.63
C GLU A 130 5.17 -1.12 20.61
N PHE A 131 5.13 -1.73 19.42
CA PHE A 131 5.07 -3.18 19.26
C PHE A 131 6.24 -3.90 19.95
N LEU A 132 7.48 -3.41 19.76
CA LEU A 132 8.67 -3.98 20.40
C LEU A 132 8.62 -3.85 21.93
N ARG A 133 8.10 -2.73 22.44
CA ARG A 133 7.92 -2.51 23.89
C ARG A 133 6.87 -3.45 24.47
N ALA A 134 5.74 -3.64 23.78
CA ALA A 134 4.70 -4.58 24.20
C ALA A 134 5.23 -6.02 24.27
N ASN A 135 5.96 -6.47 23.25
CA ASN A 135 6.47 -7.85 23.19
C ASN A 135 7.72 -8.09 24.06
N ARG A 136 8.44 -7.04 24.51
CA ARG A 136 9.55 -7.20 25.47
C ARG A 136 9.07 -7.60 26.86
N VAL A 137 7.80 -7.32 27.18
CA VAL A 137 7.21 -7.59 28.50
C VAL A 137 6.71 -9.03 28.62
N GLU A 138 6.46 -9.73 27.51
CA GLU A 138 6.01 -11.14 27.50
C GLU A 138 7.15 -12.17 27.68
N SER A 139 8.42 -11.73 27.74
CA SER A 139 9.58 -12.65 27.89
C SER A 139 10.21 -12.67 29.29
N ILE A 140 9.48 -12.28 30.35
CA ILE A 140 9.90 -12.41 31.76
C ILE A 140 8.91 -13.29 32.51
#